data_AF-A0A2J6T5M0-F1
#
_entry.id   AF-A0A2J6T5M0-F1
#
_cell.length_a   1.000
_cell.length_b   1.000
_cell.length_c   1.000
_cell.angle_alpha   90.00
_cell.angle_beta   90.00
_cell.angle_gamma   90.00
#
_symmetry.space_group_name_H-M   'P 1'
#
loop_
_entity.id
_entity.type
_entity.pdbx_description
1 polymer ?
#
loop_
_entity_poly.entity_id
_entity_poly.type
_entity_poly.pdbx_seq_one_letter_code
_entity_poly.pdbx_strand_id
1 'polypeptide(L)'
;MLGGIVVPLPLNDAKNGKEDWRTIVPDKGIELVLRDLRTKLLSFNELEAAEFPALQLPYDLLTPVPPDIGNDRPYAAFKVQFGVIEGGTIITIAISHSVGDGSGTNELTRVLAEETRRSQASSSSAVTSGDLSEAASMVDRSALRNLKSNGPFNIKDHPA
;
A
#
# COMPACT_ATOMS: atom_id res chain seq x y z
N MET A 1 -1.72 13.12 -9.55
CA MET A 1 -2.16 13.18 -8.13
C MET A 1 -1.41 12.22 -7.21
N LEU A 2 -0.97 11.03 -7.65
CA LEU A 2 -0.25 10.09 -6.78
C LEU A 2 1.07 10.61 -6.21
N GLY A 3 1.78 11.44 -6.97
CA GLY A 3 2.98 12.12 -6.50
C GLY A 3 2.71 13.39 -5.70
N GLY A 4 1.59 13.45 -4.96
CA GLY A 4 1.21 14.62 -4.19
C GLY A 4 1.38 14.39 -2.69
N ILE A 5 1.35 15.48 -1.94
CA ILE A 5 1.17 15.47 -0.50
C ILE A 5 -0.23 15.96 -0.16
N VAL A 6 -0.82 15.37 0.86
CA VAL A 6 -1.97 15.95 1.53
C VAL A 6 -1.46 17.05 2.43
N VAL A 7 -2.06 18.24 2.29
CA VAL A 7 -1.74 19.42 3.12
C VAL A 7 -2.98 19.85 3.89
N PRO A 8 -2.80 20.46 5.08
CA PRO A 8 -3.89 21.10 5.79
C PRO A 8 -4.54 22.18 4.93
N LEU A 9 -5.84 22.42 5.12
CA LEU A 9 -6.52 23.55 4.48
C LEU A 9 -5.90 24.88 4.92
N PRO A 10 -5.77 25.86 4.01
CA PRO A 10 -5.45 27.23 4.39
C PRO A 10 -6.44 27.73 5.45
N LEU A 11 -5.94 28.46 6.45
CA LEU A 11 -6.73 29.01 7.57
C LEU A 11 -7.99 29.78 7.13
N ASN A 12 -7.96 30.37 5.94
CA ASN A 12 -9.06 31.17 5.39
C ASN A 12 -10.18 30.32 4.75
N ASP A 13 -9.93 29.05 4.45
CA ASP A 13 -10.85 28.15 3.75
C ASP A 13 -11.46 27.07 4.67
N ALA A 14 -11.00 26.99 5.92
CA ALA A 14 -11.52 26.06 6.92
C ALA A 14 -12.96 26.43 7.34
N LYS A 15 -13.97 25.82 6.71
CA LYS A 15 -15.36 25.98 7.14
C LYS A 15 -15.59 25.23 8.46
N ASN A 16 -16.04 25.98 9.48
CA ASN A 16 -16.50 25.47 10.79
C ASN A 16 -15.42 24.82 11.68
N GLY A 17 -14.15 25.16 11.52
CA GLY A 17 -13.08 24.67 12.42
C GLY A 17 -12.89 23.15 12.39
N LYS A 18 -13.42 22.47 11.37
CA LYS A 18 -13.14 21.05 11.11
C LYS A 18 -12.00 20.96 10.12
N GLU A 19 -10.95 20.29 10.55
CA GLU A 19 -9.81 19.94 9.73
C GLU A 19 -10.29 19.02 8.60
N ASP A 20 -9.96 19.34 7.34
CA ASP A 20 -10.46 18.62 6.18
C ASP A 20 -9.31 18.23 5.23
N TRP A 21 -9.20 16.92 4.98
CA TRP A 21 -8.04 16.23 4.40
C TRP A 21 -8.04 16.24 2.87
N ARG A 22 -8.78 17.16 2.24
CA ARG A 22 -9.07 17.13 0.79
C ARG A 22 -8.03 17.80 -0.09
N THR A 23 -7.10 18.55 0.50
CA THR A 23 -6.15 19.33 -0.31
C THR A 23 -4.93 18.49 -0.65
N ILE A 24 -4.84 18.05 -1.91
CA ILE A 24 -3.66 17.38 -2.45
C ILE A 24 -2.91 18.36 -3.34
N VAL A 25 -1.65 18.65 -3.01
CA VAL A 25 -0.76 19.48 -3.84
C VAL A 25 0.34 18.61 -4.45
N PRO A 26 0.85 18.94 -5.65
CA PRO A 26 1.98 18.20 -6.24
C PRO A 26 3.23 18.22 -5.35
N ASP A 27 3.95 17.09 -5.28
CA ASP A 27 5.23 16.95 -4.56
C ASP A 27 6.12 15.84 -5.18
N LYS A 28 7.08 15.30 -4.43
CA LYS A 28 8.09 14.30 -4.80
C LYS A 28 7.49 12.90 -5.07
N GLY A 29 6.63 12.78 -6.08
CA GLY A 29 6.33 11.46 -6.69
C GLY A 29 5.80 10.39 -5.72
N ILE A 30 5.77 9.15 -6.18
CA ILE A 30 5.45 8.00 -5.35
C ILE A 30 6.70 7.65 -4.52
N GLU A 31 6.57 7.62 -3.20
CA GLU A 31 7.65 7.18 -2.32
C GLU A 31 7.63 5.64 -2.18
N LEU A 32 8.80 5.02 -2.38
CA LEU A 32 9.03 3.59 -2.15
C LEU A 32 9.94 3.40 -0.93
N VAL A 33 9.44 2.71 0.09
CA VAL A 33 10.19 2.31 1.28
C VAL A 33 10.63 0.86 1.13
N LEU A 34 11.94 0.60 1.18
CA LEU A 34 12.47 -0.76 1.21
C LEU A 34 12.74 -1.19 2.66
N ARG A 35 12.26 -2.37 3.05
CA ARG A 35 12.52 -2.95 4.37
C ARG A 35 12.99 -4.39 4.26
N ASP A 36 14.04 -4.72 4.99
CA ASP A 36 14.37 -6.10 5.30
C ASP A 36 13.68 -6.51 6.60
N LEU A 37 12.77 -7.47 6.51
CA LEU A 37 11.92 -7.96 7.59
C LEU A 37 12.20 -9.44 7.92
N ARG A 38 13.21 -10.06 7.30
CA ARG A 38 13.54 -11.48 7.48
C ARG A 38 13.78 -11.89 8.94
N THR A 39 14.24 -10.97 9.78
CA THR A 39 14.48 -11.22 11.21
C THR A 39 13.38 -10.69 12.13
N LYS A 40 12.33 -10.07 11.57
CA LYS A 40 11.27 -9.36 12.32
C LYS A 40 9.87 -9.91 12.08
N LEU A 41 9.68 -10.65 10.99
CA LEU A 41 8.42 -11.30 10.63
C LEU A 41 8.65 -12.78 10.40
N LEU A 42 7.57 -13.53 10.52
CA LEU A 42 7.52 -14.93 10.12
C LEU A 42 7.84 -15.08 8.62
N SER A 43 8.37 -16.23 8.25
CA SER A 43 8.58 -16.60 6.85
C SER A 43 7.25 -16.74 6.10
N PHE A 44 7.31 -16.72 4.77
CA PHE A 44 6.14 -16.96 3.92
C PHE A 44 5.46 -18.30 4.26
N ASN A 45 6.25 -19.38 4.41
CA ASN A 45 5.73 -20.72 4.69
C ASN A 45 5.01 -20.79 6.04
N GLU A 46 5.53 -20.10 7.06
CA GLU A 46 4.89 -20.05 8.38
C GLU A 46 3.59 -19.23 8.34
N LEU A 47 3.57 -18.11 7.61
CA LEU A 47 2.37 -17.31 7.41
C LEU A 47 1.30 -18.09 6.63
N GLU A 48 1.70 -18.81 5.57
CA GLU A 48 0.81 -19.64 4.77
C GLU A 48 0.23 -20.80 5.59
N ALA A 49 1.06 -21.50 6.36
CA ALA A 49 0.61 -22.58 7.24
C ALA A 49 -0.37 -22.09 8.32
N ALA A 50 -0.28 -20.82 8.72
CA ALA A 50 -1.19 -20.19 9.67
C ALA A 50 -2.41 -19.50 9.01
N GLU A 51 -2.57 -19.59 7.69
CA GLU A 51 -3.62 -18.92 6.91
C GLU A 51 -3.60 -17.38 6.99
N PHE A 52 -2.40 -16.77 7.05
CA PHE A 52 -2.17 -15.32 7.03
C PHE A 52 -2.98 -14.52 8.09
N PRO A 53 -2.87 -14.84 9.38
CA PRO A 53 -3.66 -14.18 10.40
C PRO A 53 -3.22 -12.72 10.58
N ALA A 54 -4.16 -11.78 10.60
CA ALA A 54 -3.87 -10.34 10.68
C ALA A 54 -3.03 -9.93 11.90
N LEU A 55 -3.16 -10.65 13.03
CA LEU A 55 -2.34 -10.41 14.23
C LEU A 55 -0.84 -10.67 14.02
N GLN A 56 -0.47 -11.48 13.02
CA GLN A 56 0.92 -11.72 12.63
C GLN A 56 1.43 -10.73 11.57
N LEU A 57 0.60 -9.76 11.18
CA LEU A 57 0.91 -8.69 10.22
C LEU A 57 0.90 -7.32 10.92
N PRO A 58 1.91 -7.03 11.77
CA PRO A 58 1.91 -5.84 12.62
C PRO A 58 2.05 -4.54 11.82
N TYR A 59 1.23 -3.55 12.19
CA TYR A 59 1.17 -2.24 11.56
C TYR A 59 2.54 -1.54 11.52
N ASP A 60 3.26 -1.48 12.64
CA ASP A 60 4.52 -0.72 12.75
C ASP A 60 5.66 -1.24 11.84
N LEU A 61 5.56 -2.50 11.40
CA LEU A 61 6.51 -3.10 10.48
C LEU A 61 6.06 -2.98 9.02
N LEU A 62 4.75 -3.08 8.77
CA LEU A 62 4.20 -3.18 7.41
C LEU A 62 3.71 -1.86 6.84
N THR A 63 3.24 -0.94 7.67
CA THR A 63 2.66 0.31 7.20
C THR A 63 3.72 1.42 7.15
N PRO A 64 3.98 2.03 5.97
CA PRO A 64 5.01 3.05 5.81
C PRO A 64 4.55 4.45 6.26
N VAL A 65 3.37 4.53 6.89
CA VAL A 65 2.68 5.74 7.31
C VAL A 65 2.48 5.66 8.83
N PRO A 66 2.79 6.71 9.60
CA PRO A 66 2.54 6.73 11.04
C PRO A 66 1.05 6.57 11.38
N PRO A 67 0.72 5.90 12.50
CA PRO A 67 -0.68 5.73 12.91
C PRO A 67 -1.31 7.03 13.42
N ASP A 68 -0.49 8.01 13.81
CA ASP A 68 -0.86 9.27 14.44
C ASP A 68 -0.76 10.46 13.46
N ILE A 69 -1.02 10.24 12.17
CA ILE A 69 -1.08 11.36 11.22
C ILE A 69 -2.20 12.32 11.62
N GLY A 70 -1.79 13.52 12.05
CA GLY A 70 -2.64 14.66 12.31
C GLY A 70 -2.55 15.72 11.21
N ASN A 71 -3.29 16.81 11.41
CA ASN A 71 -3.37 17.95 10.50
C ASN A 71 -2.27 18.99 10.70
N ASP A 72 -1.25 18.67 11.48
CA ASP A 72 -0.15 19.55 11.83
C ASP A 72 1.00 19.51 10.80
N ARG A 73 1.02 18.52 9.91
CA ARG A 73 2.09 18.33 8.93
C ARG A 73 1.60 17.72 7.61
N PRO A 74 2.26 18.06 6.47
CA PRO A 74 2.00 17.38 5.21
C PRO A 74 2.41 15.91 5.25
N TYR A 75 1.73 15.06 4.48
CA TYR A 75 2.07 13.65 4.33
C TYR A 75 1.84 13.15 2.90
N ALA A 76 2.59 12.12 2.51
CA ALA A 76 2.47 11.55 1.17
C ALA A 76 1.05 11.01 0.93
N ALA A 77 0.42 11.43 -0.17
CA ALA A 77 -0.91 10.96 -0.54
C ALA A 77 -0.92 9.49 -0.96
N PHE A 78 0.25 8.98 -1.40
CA PHE A 78 0.45 7.60 -1.82
C PHE A 78 1.87 7.15 -1.47
N LYS A 79 2.01 6.04 -0.76
CA LYS A 79 3.31 5.48 -0.32
C LYS A 79 3.30 3.97 -0.44
N VAL A 80 4.38 3.41 -0.97
CA VAL A 80 4.54 1.96 -1.14
C VAL A 80 5.67 1.48 -0.25
N GLN A 81 5.46 0.36 0.43
CA GLN A 81 6.52 -0.39 1.08
C GLN A 81 6.76 -1.71 0.35
N PHE A 82 8.02 -2.01 0.08
CA PHE A 82 8.49 -3.32 -0.33
C PHE A 82 9.26 -3.95 0.84
N GLY A 83 8.63 -4.93 1.49
CA GLY A 83 9.20 -5.68 2.61
C GLY A 83 9.69 -7.05 2.16
N VAL A 84 10.95 -7.38 2.42
CA VAL A 84 11.49 -8.73 2.17
C VAL A 84 11.33 -9.56 3.44
N ILE A 85 10.71 -10.73 3.32
CA ILE A 85 10.62 -11.74 4.38
C ILE A 85 11.35 -13.01 3.95
N GLU A 86 11.52 -13.98 4.84
CA GLU A 86 12.09 -15.25 4.43
C GLU A 86 11.12 -16.00 3.51
N GLY A 87 11.60 -16.43 2.34
CA GLY A 87 10.80 -17.13 1.35
C GLY A 87 9.81 -16.26 0.55
N GLY A 88 9.82 -14.93 0.71
CA GLY A 88 8.87 -14.09 -0.03
C GLY A 88 9.01 -12.59 0.19
N THR A 89 7.99 -11.85 -0.25
CA THR A 89 7.93 -10.39 -0.13
C THR A 89 6.52 -9.94 0.21
N ILE A 90 6.40 -8.90 1.02
CA ILE A 90 5.14 -8.23 1.34
C ILE A 90 5.18 -6.83 0.72
N ILE A 91 4.16 -6.50 -0.08
CA ILE A 91 3.97 -5.16 -0.64
C ILE A 91 2.82 -4.50 0.09
N THR A 92 3.07 -3.36 0.72
CA THR A 92 2.03 -2.57 1.40
C THR A 92 1.85 -1.26 0.65
N ILE A 93 0.61 -0.95 0.28
CA ILE A 93 0.24 0.30 -0.38
C ILE A 93 -0.60 1.10 0.62
N ALA A 94 -0.12 2.28 0.99
CA ALA A 94 -0.83 3.22 1.83
C ALA A 94 -1.26 4.41 0.98
N ILE A 95 -2.56 4.71 0.99
CA ILE A 95 -3.16 5.79 0.19
C ILE A 95 -4.04 6.64 1.10
N SER A 96 -3.98 7.96 0.95
CA SER A 96 -4.96 8.86 1.57
C SER A 96 -6.35 8.57 1.00
N HIS A 97 -7.35 8.40 1.87
CA HIS A 97 -8.74 8.19 1.44
C HIS A 97 -9.31 9.35 0.61
N SER A 98 -8.72 10.55 0.69
CA SER A 98 -9.06 11.68 -0.19
C SER A 98 -8.67 11.47 -1.65
N VAL A 99 -7.75 10.53 -1.93
CA VAL A 99 -7.34 10.14 -3.28
C VAL A 99 -8.31 9.12 -3.87
N GLY A 100 -8.79 8.18 -3.05
CA GLY A 100 -9.69 7.12 -3.50
C GLY A 100 -10.11 6.17 -2.38
N ASP A 101 -11.18 5.42 -2.65
CA ASP A 101 -11.65 4.34 -1.79
C ASP A 101 -10.91 3.01 -2.11
N GLY A 102 -11.41 1.89 -1.60
CA GLY A 102 -10.85 0.57 -1.90
C GLY A 102 -10.89 0.21 -3.40
N SER A 103 -11.91 0.65 -4.12
CA SER A 103 -12.02 0.42 -5.57
C SER A 103 -10.98 1.25 -6.34
N GLY A 104 -10.83 2.53 -5.97
CA GLY A 104 -9.79 3.40 -6.50
C GLY A 104 -8.39 2.83 -6.21
N THR A 105 -8.15 2.38 -4.99
CA THR A 105 -6.89 1.73 -4.60
C THR A 105 -6.58 0.49 -5.45
N ASN A 106 -7.58 -0.36 -5.69
CA ASN A 106 -7.43 -1.54 -6.53
C ASN A 106 -7.08 -1.18 -7.98
N GLU A 107 -7.75 -0.18 -8.56
CA GLU A 107 -7.46 0.26 -9.94
C GLU A 107 -6.07 0.90 -10.06
N LEU A 108 -5.67 1.74 -9.10
CA LEU A 108 -4.34 2.33 -9.06
C LEU A 108 -3.26 1.23 -8.96
N THR A 109 -3.50 0.22 -8.14
CA THR A 109 -2.61 -0.95 -8.01
C THR A 109 -2.51 -1.73 -9.32
N ARG A 110 -3.64 -1.92 -10.03
CA ARG A 110 -3.67 -2.59 -11.34
C ARG A 110 -2.81 -1.84 -12.37
N VAL A 111 -2.98 -0.52 -12.46
CA VAL A 111 -2.20 0.34 -13.37
C VAL A 111 -0.71 0.30 -13.01
N LEU A 112 -0.35 0.43 -11.74
CA LEU A 112 1.05 0.34 -11.30
C LEU A 112 1.69 -0.99 -11.66
N ALA A 113 0.96 -2.09 -11.49
CA ALA A 113 1.45 -3.42 -11.88
C ALA A 113 1.63 -3.54 -13.40
N GLU A 114 0.73 -2.96 -14.20
CA GLU A 114 0.84 -2.95 -15.66
C GLU A 114 2.03 -2.12 -16.15
N GLU A 115 2.22 -0.91 -15.62
CA GLU A 115 3.34 -0.05 -15.98
C GLU A 115 4.68 -0.63 -15.51
N THR A 116 4.71 -1.34 -14.38
CA THR A 116 5.90 -2.06 -13.91
C THR A 116 6.28 -3.17 -14.91
N ARG A 117 5.31 -3.98 -15.37
CA ARG A 117 5.55 -5.03 -16.38
C ARG A 117 6.02 -4.44 -17.71
N ARG A 118 5.40 -3.34 -18.17
CA ARG A 118 5.81 -2.65 -19.41
C ARG A 118 7.25 -2.14 -19.31
N SER A 119 7.60 -1.51 -18.18
CA SER A 119 8.96 -1.02 -17.92
C SER A 119 9.99 -2.15 -17.92
N GLN A 120 9.64 -3.32 -17.35
CA GLN A 120 10.49 -4.51 -17.41
C GLN A 120 10.66 -5.03 -18.84
N ALA A 121 9.60 -5.12 -19.65
CA ALA A 121 9.68 -5.57 -21.04
C ALA A 121 10.51 -4.62 -21.93
N SER A 122 10.38 -3.31 -21.72
CA SER A 122 11.19 -2.30 -22.40
C SER A 122 12.66 -2.38 -21.97
N SER A 123 12.94 -2.70 -20.70
CA SER A 123 14.30 -2.89 -20.20
C SER A 123 14.92 -4.21 -20.67
N SER A 124 14.11 -5.27 -20.81
CA SER A 124 14.53 -6.59 -21.30
C SER A 124 14.84 -6.59 -22.80
N SER A 125 14.23 -5.70 -23.59
CA SER A 125 14.59 -5.53 -25.01
C SER A 125 16.03 -5.00 -25.20
N ALA A 126 16.66 -4.48 -24.14
CA ALA A 126 18.06 -4.06 -24.14
C ALA A 126 19.04 -5.15 -23.66
N VAL A 127 18.56 -6.28 -23.11
CA VAL A 127 19.42 -7.37 -22.59
C VAL A 127 18.94 -8.70 -23.15
N THR A 128 19.72 -9.22 -24.09
CA THR A 128 19.51 -10.45 -24.83
C THR A 128 19.39 -11.67 -23.91
N SER A 129 18.33 -12.46 -24.13
CA SER A 129 18.23 -13.91 -23.92
C SER A 129 18.70 -14.49 -22.57
N GLY A 130 17.77 -14.66 -21.63
CA GLY A 130 18.01 -15.50 -20.44
C GLY A 130 16.74 -15.71 -19.62
N ASP A 131 15.95 -16.71 -20.00
CA ASP A 131 14.99 -17.45 -19.16
C ASP A 131 14.16 -16.63 -18.16
N LEU A 132 13.19 -15.86 -18.68
CA LEU A 132 12.14 -15.30 -17.85
C LEU A 132 11.06 -16.36 -17.64
N SER A 133 11.17 -17.10 -16.55
CA SER A 133 10.04 -17.78 -15.91
C SER A 133 8.87 -16.79 -15.87
N GLU A 134 7.72 -17.21 -16.42
CA GLU A 134 6.46 -16.44 -16.39
C GLU A 134 6.34 -15.77 -15.04
N ALA A 135 6.42 -14.42 -15.04
CA ALA A 135 6.24 -13.61 -13.85
C ALA A 135 5.01 -14.15 -13.14
N ALA A 136 5.22 -14.73 -11.94
CA ALA A 136 4.22 -15.47 -11.18
C ALA A 136 3.01 -14.56 -10.94
N SER A 137 2.11 -14.56 -11.89
CA SER A 137 0.75 -14.10 -11.74
C SER A 137 0.20 -15.03 -10.66
N MET A 138 -0.04 -14.50 -9.45
CA MET A 138 -0.90 -15.17 -8.47
C MET A 138 -2.29 -15.28 -9.10
N VAL A 139 -2.46 -16.28 -9.96
CA VAL A 139 -3.75 -16.68 -10.53
C VAL A 139 -4.64 -17.21 -9.41
N ASP A 140 -4.03 -17.79 -8.36
CA ASP A 140 -4.72 -18.26 -7.20
C ASP A 140 -4.69 -17.24 -6.04
N ARG A 141 -5.86 -16.67 -5.75
CA ARG A 141 -6.12 -15.82 -4.58
C ARG A 141 -6.95 -16.53 -3.52
N SER A 142 -7.11 -17.85 -3.62
CA SER A 142 -7.93 -18.67 -2.71
C SER A 142 -7.50 -18.49 -1.25
N ALA A 143 -6.19 -18.39 -1.00
CA ALA A 143 -5.63 -18.17 0.34
C ALA A 143 -6.09 -16.85 1.00
N LEU A 144 -6.39 -15.80 0.21
CA LEU A 144 -6.86 -14.52 0.73
C LEU A 144 -8.38 -14.47 0.95
N ARG A 145 -9.15 -15.46 0.44
CA ARG A 145 -10.62 -15.47 0.55
C ARG A 145 -11.13 -15.75 1.96
N ASN A 146 -10.31 -16.33 2.82
CA ASN A 146 -10.70 -16.78 4.16
C ASN A 146 -10.19 -15.87 5.28
N LEU A 147 -9.74 -14.65 4.98
CA LEU A 147 -9.37 -13.65 5.99
C LEU A 147 -10.58 -13.36 6.90
N LYS A 148 -10.55 -13.94 8.11
CA LYS A 148 -11.55 -13.73 9.15
C LYS A 148 -11.04 -12.65 10.11
N SER A 149 -11.76 -11.54 10.17
CA SER A 149 -11.64 -10.58 11.26
C SER A 149 -12.34 -11.13 12.50
N ASN A 150 -11.71 -11.05 13.68
CA ASN A 150 -12.34 -11.40 14.96
C ASN A 150 -13.44 -10.40 15.39
N GLY A 151 -13.59 -9.28 14.69
CA GLY A 151 -14.69 -8.32 14.86
C GLY A 151 -15.59 -8.29 13.63
N PRO A 152 -16.92 -8.25 13.78
CA PRO A 152 -17.82 -8.00 12.66
C PRO A 152 -17.55 -6.62 12.07
N PHE A 153 -17.63 -6.50 10.75
CA PHE A 153 -17.60 -5.20 10.08
C PHE A 153 -18.75 -4.34 10.58
N ASN A 154 -18.44 -3.18 11.16
CA ASN A 154 -19.43 -2.26 11.72
C ASN A 154 -19.34 -0.91 10.99
N ILE A 155 -20.36 -0.61 10.20
CA ILE A 155 -20.44 0.63 9.42
C ILE A 155 -20.39 1.89 10.29
N LYS A 156 -20.74 1.78 11.59
CA LYS A 156 -20.67 2.90 12.53
C LYS A 156 -19.25 3.28 12.93
N ASP A 157 -18.29 2.36 12.77
CA ASP A 157 -16.88 2.59 13.06
C ASP A 157 -16.15 3.21 11.86
N HIS A 158 -16.87 3.42 10.75
CA HIS A 158 -16.37 4.00 9.50
C HIS A 158 -17.29 5.15 9.02
N PRO A 159 -17.32 6.29 9.73
CA PRO A 159 -18.13 7.44 9.33
C PRO A 159 -17.67 8.01 7.98
N ALA A 160 -18.65 8.40 7.17
CA ALA A 160 -18.48 8.99 5.84
C ALA A 160 -17.89 10.41 5.86
#